data_AF-A0A2X3MLS2-F1
#
_entry.id   AF-A0A2X3MLS2-F1
#
_cell.length_a   1.000
_cell.length_b   1.000
_cell.length_c   1.000
_cell.angle_alpha   90.00
_cell.angle_beta   90.00
_cell.angle_gamma   90.00
#
_symmetry.space_group_name_H-M   'P 1'
#
loop_
_entity.id
_entity.type
_entity.pdbx_description
1 polymer ?
#
loop_
_entity_poly.entity_id
_entity_poly.type
_entity_poly.pdbx_seq_one_letter_code
_entity_poly.pdbx_strand_id
1 'polypeptide(L)'
;MVLVIAVGALVAGLLFLYLWQGAVLSELRAQRAQILLELEEVERVRLDLAYQVDRAYSLDEVALRARALGMVPFDEERTRYLVLEGGSH
;
A
#
# COMPACT_ATOMS: atom_id res chain seq x y z
N MET A 1 19.63 27.37 50.28
CA MET A 1 18.60 26.34 50.04
C MET A 1 17.82 26.54 48.74
N VAL A 2 17.24 27.73 48.49
CA VAL A 2 16.44 28.00 47.27
C VAL A 2 17.19 27.69 45.97
N LEU A 3 18.48 28.03 45.89
CA LEU A 3 19.30 27.79 44.69
C LEU A 3 19.49 26.29 44.39
N VAL A 4 19.65 25.46 45.43
CA VAL A 4 19.77 24.00 45.29
C VAL A 4 18.45 23.39 44.80
N ILE A 5 17.33 23.88 45.33
CA ILE A 5 15.99 23.45 44.91
C ILE A 5 15.75 23.83 43.44
N ALA A 6 16.11 25.05 43.04
CA ALA A 6 15.95 25.53 41.67
C ALA A 6 16.78 24.70 40.67
N VAL A 7 18.04 24.40 41.01
CA VAL A 7 18.90 23.55 40.17
C VAL A 7 18.35 22.13 40.09
N GLY A 8 17.88 21.56 41.21
CA GLY A 8 17.28 20.23 41.23
C GLY A 8 16.03 20.14 40.35
N ALA A 9 15.15 21.14 40.42
CA ALA A 9 13.96 21.21 39.57
C ALA A 9 14.32 21.32 38.08
N LEU A 10 15.36 22.09 37.75
CA LEU A 10 15.82 22.25 36.38
C LEU A 10 16.39 20.94 35.82
N VAL A 11 17.20 20.22 36.60
CA VAL A 11 17.75 18.91 36.21
C VAL A 11 16.63 17.88 36.04
N ALA A 12 15.67 17.83 36.96
CA ALA A 12 14.53 16.93 36.86
C ALA A 12 13.68 17.22 35.61
N GLY A 13 13.43 18.50 35.31
CA GLY A 13 12.71 18.92 34.11
C GLY A 13 13.44 18.51 32.81
N LEU A 14 14.76 18.66 32.77
CA LEU A 14 15.58 18.22 31.64
C LEU A 14 15.55 16.71 31.44
N LEU A 15 15.66 15.93 32.53
CA LEU A 15 15.56 14.48 32.48
C LEU A 15 14.18 14.03 32.00
N PHE A 16 13.12 14.67 32.49
CA PHE A 16 11.76 14.41 32.04
C PHE A 16 11.60 14.70 30.54
N LEU A 17 12.08 15.85 30.06
CA LEU A 17 12.03 16.20 28.65
C LEU A 17 12.80 15.20 27.78
N TYR A 18 13.97 14.77 28.23
CA TYR A 18 14.78 13.79 27.52
C TYR A 18 14.06 12.44 27.39
N LEU A 19 13.48 11.95 28.49
CA LEU A 19 12.72 10.69 28.49
C LEU A 19 11.44 10.80 27.65
N TRP A 20 10.74 11.93 27.74
CA TRP A 20 9.55 12.19 26.93
C TRP A 20 9.87 12.18 25.44
N GLN A 21 10.95 12.86 25.03
CA GLN A 21 11.40 12.86 23.63
C GLN A 21 11.72 11.44 23.16
N GLY A 22 12.41 10.64 23.98
CA GLY A 22 12.70 9.25 23.68
C GLY A 22 11.45 8.40 23.48
N ALA A 23 10.45 8.54 24.36
CA ALA A 23 9.18 7.84 24.26
C ALA A 23 8.43 8.19 22.98
N VAL A 24 8.32 9.48 22.66
CA VAL A 24 7.67 9.97 21.43
C VAL A 24 8.39 9.45 20.18
N LEU A 25 9.73 9.47 20.15
CA LEU A 25 10.47 8.92 19.02
C LEU A 25 10.26 7.41 18.85
N SER A 26 10.19 6.67 19.96
CA SER A 26 9.92 5.23 19.93
C SER A 26 8.52 4.94 19.38
N GLU A 27 7.52 5.71 19.81
CA GLU A 27 6.15 5.61 19.30
C GLU A 27 6.08 5.89 17.79
N LEU A 28 6.69 6.98 17.33
CA LEU A 28 6.72 7.30 15.89
C LEU A 28 7.41 6.20 15.07
N ARG A 29 8.46 5.57 15.61
CA ARG A 29 9.12 4.45 14.93
C ARG A 29 8.22 3.22 14.86
N ALA A 30 7.47 2.92 15.92
CA ALA A 30 6.52 1.83 15.93
C ALA A 30 5.39 2.06 14.92
N GLN A 31 4.80 3.26 14.92
CA GLN A 31 3.77 3.65 13.95
C GLN A 31 4.29 3.54 12.50
N ARG A 32 5.52 4.02 12.25
CA ARG A 32 6.14 3.89 10.92
C ARG A 32 6.31 2.42 10.50
N ALA A 33 6.77 1.56 11.42
CA ALA A 33 6.92 0.14 11.13
C ALA A 33 5.57 -0.53 10.82
N GLN A 34 4.52 -0.17 11.58
CA GLN A 34 3.17 -0.67 11.34
C GLN A 34 2.65 -0.25 9.96
N ILE A 35 2.78 1.02 9.59
CA ILE A 35 2.33 1.52 8.28
C ILE A 35 3.07 0.81 7.13
N LEU A 36 4.36 0.53 7.30
CA LEU A 36 5.12 -0.21 6.28
C LEU A 36 4.63 -1.65 6.13
N LEU A 37 4.27 -2.32 7.23
CA LEU A 37 3.69 -3.66 7.19
C LEU A 37 2.32 -3.65 6.50
N GLU A 38 1.46 -2.69 6.84
CA GLU A 38 0.15 -2.52 6.21
C GLU A 38 0.29 -2.22 4.71
N LEU A 39 1.26 -1.40 4.31
CA LEU A 39 1.55 -1.13 2.90
C LEU A 39 1.98 -2.40 2.15
N GLU A 40 2.85 -3.21 2.75
CA GLU A 40 3.29 -4.47 2.14
C GLU A 40 2.14 -5.47 2.01
N GLU A 41 1.25 -5.55 3.00
CA GLU A 41 0.06 -6.38 2.95
C GLU A 41 -0.88 -5.96 1.81
N VAL A 42 -1.14 -4.65 1.68
CA VAL A 42 -1.96 -4.11 0.60
C VAL A 42 -1.33 -4.38 -0.77
N GLU A 43 -0.01 -4.24 -0.91
CA GLU A 43 0.67 -4.52 -2.19
C GLU A 43 0.59 -6.00 -2.56
N ARG A 44 0.71 -6.91 -1.58
CA ARG A 44 0.52 -8.35 -1.82
C ARG A 44 -0.90 -8.67 -2.28
N VAL A 45 -1.91 -8.10 -1.63
CA VAL A 45 -3.32 -8.27 -2.03
C VAL A 45 -3.54 -7.70 -3.43
N ARG A 46 -2.97 -6.53 -3.73
CA ARG A 46 -3.03 -5.93 -5.07
C ARG A 46 -2.41 -6.83 -6.13
N LEU A 47 -1.24 -7.40 -5.88
CA LEU A 47 -0.55 -8.31 -6.80
C LEU A 47 -1.33 -9.60 -7.02
N ASP A 48 -1.86 -10.20 -5.96
CA ASP A 48 -2.68 -11.40 -6.07
C ASP A 48 -3.97 -11.11 -6.85
N LEU A 49 -4.64 -9.99 -6.56
CA LEU A 49 -5.82 -9.58 -7.30
C LEU A 49 -5.50 -9.29 -8.77
N ALA A 50 -4.37 -8.64 -9.06
CA ALA A 50 -3.92 -8.39 -10.41
C ALA A 50 -3.69 -9.71 -11.17
N TYR A 51 -3.07 -10.70 -10.52
CA TYR A 51 -2.89 -12.04 -11.07
C TYR A 51 -4.22 -12.76 -11.31
N GLN A 52 -5.16 -12.68 -10.36
CA GLN A 52 -6.50 -13.26 -10.51
C GLN A 52 -7.28 -12.60 -11.65
N VAL A 53 -7.19 -11.28 -11.80
CA VAL A 53 -7.80 -10.53 -12.89
C VAL A 53 -7.15 -10.92 -14.22
N ASP A 54 -5.83 -10.93 -14.31
CA ASP A 54 -5.13 -11.33 -15.54
C ASP A 54 -5.49 -12.77 -15.96
N ARG A 55 -5.65 -13.68 -14.99
CA ARG A 55 -6.11 -15.04 -15.25
C ARG A 55 -7.58 -15.09 -15.70
N ALA A 56 -8.48 -14.38 -15.01
CA ALA A 56 -9.92 -14.37 -15.30
C ALA A 56 -10.27 -13.65 -16.61
N TYR A 57 -9.43 -12.69 -17.01
CA TYR A 57 -9.50 -11.97 -18.28
C TYR A 57 -8.49 -12.48 -19.31
N SER A 58 -7.84 -13.62 -19.04
CA SER A 58 -7.05 -14.29 -20.06
C SER A 58 -7.95 -14.57 -21.25
N LEU A 59 -7.43 -14.32 -22.46
CA LEU A 59 -8.18 -14.41 -23.71
C LEU A 59 -8.92 -15.73 -23.85
N ASP A 60 -8.40 -16.81 -23.25
CA ASP A 60 -9.03 -18.12 -23.19
C ASP A 60 -10.31 -18.16 -22.34
N GLU A 61 -10.34 -17.58 -21.14
CA GLU A 61 -11.55 -17.54 -20.31
C GLU A 61 -12.60 -16.57 -20.88
N VAL A 62 -12.17 -15.45 -21.45
CA VAL A 62 -13.06 -14.51 -22.15
C VAL A 62 -13.64 -15.16 -23.41
N ALA A 63 -12.83 -15.88 -24.18
CA ALA A 63 -13.30 -16.65 -25.33
C ALA A 63 -14.23 -17.80 -24.90
N LEU A 64 -13.95 -18.48 -23.78
CA LEU A 64 -14.80 -19.54 -23.24
C LEU A 64 -16.16 -18.99 -22.79
N ARG A 65 -16.19 -17.86 -22.09
CA ARG A 65 -17.43 -17.17 -21.68
C ARG A 65 -18.19 -16.60 -22.87
N ALA A 66 -17.50 -16.01 -23.85
CA ALA A 66 -18.11 -15.53 -25.08
C ALA A 66 -18.75 -16.69 -25.88
N ARG A 67 -18.06 -17.84 -25.98
CA ARG A 67 -18.61 -19.08 -26.57
C ARG A 67 -19.82 -19.59 -25.79
N ALA A 68 -19.78 -19.58 -24.46
CA ALA A 68 -20.90 -19.97 -23.61
C ALA A 68 -22.12 -19.03 -23.73
N LEU A 69 -21.89 -17.75 -24.05
CA LEU A 69 -22.93 -16.77 -24.39
C LEU A 69 -23.40 -16.89 -25.86
N GLY A 70 -22.95 -17.90 -26.60
CA GLY A 70 -23.38 -18.17 -27.97
C GLY A 70 -22.60 -17.42 -29.06
N MET A 71 -21.48 -16.76 -28.73
CA MET A 71 -20.60 -16.14 -29.72
C MET A 71 -19.61 -17.18 -30.27
N VAL A 72 -19.87 -17.72 -31.47
CA VAL A 72 -18.91 -18.56 -32.24
C VAL A 72 -18.98 -18.19 -33.74
N PRO A 73 -17.86 -18.20 -34.50
CA PRO A 73 -16.45 -18.03 -34.12
C PRO A 73 -15.97 -16.60 -34.40
N PHE A 74 -15.00 -16.12 -33.61
CA PHE A 74 -14.28 -14.89 -33.93
C PHE A 74 -13.27 -15.20 -35.03
N ASP A 75 -13.58 -14.73 -36.24
CA ASP A 75 -12.66 -14.74 -37.37
C ASP A 75 -11.47 -13.81 -37.05
N GLU A 76 -10.25 -14.32 -37.20
CA GLU A 76 -8.98 -13.63 -36.91
C GLU A 76 -8.87 -12.28 -37.65
N GLU A 77 -9.59 -12.13 -38.77
CA GLU A 77 -9.66 -10.89 -39.56
C GLU A 77 -10.33 -9.70 -38.84
N ARG A 78 -11.09 -9.93 -37.76
CA ARG A 78 -11.89 -8.87 -37.10
C ARG A 78 -11.29 -8.33 -35.81
N THR A 79 -10.11 -8.79 -35.43
CA THR A 79 -9.37 -8.30 -34.24
C THR A 79 -8.75 -6.94 -34.55
N ARG A 80 -9.58 -5.89 -34.57
CA ARG A 80 -9.10 -4.51 -34.52
C ARG A 80 -8.47 -4.31 -33.14
N TYR A 81 -7.15 -4.44 -33.08
CA TYR A 81 -6.33 -4.07 -31.92
C TYR A 81 -6.78 -2.69 -31.43
N LEU A 82 -7.43 -2.65 -30.28
CA LEU A 82 -7.76 -1.40 -29.61
C LEU A 82 -6.54 -1.08 -28.74
N VAL A 83 -5.56 -0.43 -29.37
CA VAL A 83 -4.44 0.19 -28.66
C VAL A 83 -5.06 1.35 -27.88
N LEU A 84 -5.27 1.14 -26.58
CA LEU A 84 -5.60 2.20 -25.64
C LEU A 84 -4.35 3.05 -25.41
N GLU A 85 -4.06 3.94 -26.34
CA GLU A 85 -3.15 5.05 -26.11
C GLU A 85 -3.96 6.17 -25.43
N GLY A 86 -4.11 6.07 -24.10
CA GLY A 86 -4.40 7.22 -23.26
C GLY A 86 -3.06 7.67 -22.68
N GLY A 87 -2.41 8.73 -23.17
CA GLY A 87 -2.95 10.06 -23.36
C GLY A 87 -2.32 10.94 -22.29
N SER A 88 -1.10 11.43 -22.58
CA SER A 88 -0.41 12.41 -21.74
C SER A 88 -1.20 13.72 -21.72
N HIS A 89 -1.60 14.18 -20.54
CA HIS A 89 -1.82 15.58 -20.24
C HIS A 89 -1.53 15.82 -18.76
#